data_AF-A0A961XYC7-F1
#
_entry.id   AF-A0A961XYC7-F1
#
_cell.length_a   1.000
_cell.length_b   1.000
_cell.length_c   1.000
_cell.angle_alpha   90.00
_cell.angle_beta   90.00
_cell.angle_gamma   90.00
#
_symmetry.space_group_name_H-M   'P 1'
#
loop_
_entity.id
_entity.type
_entity.pdbx_description
1 polymer ?
#
loop_
_entity_poly.entity_id
_entity_poly.type
_entity_poly.pdbx_seq_one_letter_code
_entity_poly.pdbx_strand_id
1 'polypeptide(L)'
;GIKGMDPIMTGQLSRDEIARSEKDPNQRLKLSEPKVRVPETKRKGPRYTPLSKRQDRPNAILWLVRNHPELKDAQISRLVGTTKATIEQIRERKHWNAANLVPMDPVTLGLCSQIDLDIEVQRASKGLTPSAPTGDTLLPAAMTERLTPEAERSRDEDEELDANAIFAKLSALKSSTPDTDDE
;
A
#
# COMPACT_ATOMS: atom_id res chain seq x y z
N GLY A 1 17.11 11.17 -32.63
CA GLY A 1 16.28 11.89 -33.61
C GLY A 1 15.02 11.08 -33.84
N ILE A 2 13.85 11.74 -33.88
CA ILE A 2 12.58 11.10 -34.21
C ILE A 2 12.53 10.82 -35.72
N LYS A 3 12.23 9.57 -36.10
CA LYS A 3 12.07 9.19 -37.51
C LYS A 3 10.63 9.49 -37.93
N GLY A 4 10.45 10.35 -38.94
CA GLY A 4 9.14 10.62 -39.52
C GLY A 4 8.51 9.33 -40.04
N MET A 5 7.23 9.15 -39.77
CA MET A 5 6.48 7.94 -40.12
C MET A 5 5.29 8.33 -40.98
N ASP A 6 5.13 7.66 -42.12
CA ASP A 6 4.03 7.90 -43.04
C ASP A 6 2.74 7.18 -42.54
N PRO A 7 1.62 7.89 -42.35
CA PRO A 7 0.34 7.32 -41.90
C PRO A 7 -0.27 6.32 -42.90
N ILE A 8 0.13 6.39 -44.18
CA ILE A 8 -0.31 5.43 -45.21
C ILE A 8 0.49 4.13 -45.09
N MET A 9 1.82 4.20 -44.93
CA MET A 9 2.67 3.01 -44.75
C MET A 9 2.36 2.25 -43.45
N THR A 10 1.89 2.96 -42.42
CA THR A 10 1.45 2.35 -41.16
C THR A 10 0.04 1.76 -41.22
N GLY A 11 -0.69 1.97 -42.32
CA GLY A 11 -2.06 1.48 -42.48
C GLY A 11 -3.06 2.17 -41.54
N GLN A 12 -2.76 3.40 -41.09
CA GLN A 12 -3.67 4.24 -40.30
C GLN A 12 -4.61 5.06 -41.20
N LEU A 13 -4.23 5.33 -42.44
CA LEU A 13 -5.03 6.02 -43.46
C LEU A 13 -4.97 5.29 -44.81
N SER A 14 -6.08 5.33 -45.56
CA SER A 14 -6.13 4.91 -46.96
C SER A 14 -5.96 6.10 -47.89
N ARG A 15 -5.35 5.86 -49.06
CA ARG A 15 -5.20 6.87 -50.13
C ARG A 15 -6.54 7.43 -50.61
N ASP A 16 -7.58 6.60 -50.60
CA ASP A 16 -8.93 6.99 -50.98
C ASP A 16 -9.59 7.92 -49.96
N GLU A 17 -9.28 7.76 -48.68
CA GLU A 17 -9.81 8.62 -47.60
C GLU A 17 -9.19 10.03 -47.67
N ILE A 18 -7.91 10.10 -48.03
CA ILE A 18 -7.21 11.37 -48.25
C ILE A 18 -7.83 12.10 -49.44
N ALA A 19 -8.03 11.41 -50.57
CA ALA A 19 -8.62 12.00 -51.77
C ALA A 19 -10.08 12.48 -51.58
N ARG A 20 -10.83 11.87 -50.65
CA ARG A 20 -12.17 12.35 -50.25
C ARG A 20 -12.08 13.61 -49.38
N SER A 21 -11.18 13.60 -48.40
CA SER A 21 -10.98 14.72 -47.49
C SER A 21 -10.36 15.96 -48.17
N GLU A 22 -9.62 15.77 -49.27
CA GLU A 22 -9.12 16.87 -50.11
C GLU A 22 -10.23 17.57 -50.91
N LYS A 23 -11.32 16.87 -51.25
CA LYS A 23 -12.43 17.42 -52.03
C LYS A 23 -13.43 18.19 -51.17
N ASP A 24 -13.57 17.82 -49.91
CA ASP A 24 -14.51 18.43 -48.97
C ASP A 24 -13.79 18.98 -47.73
N PRO A 25 -13.63 20.32 -47.61
CA PRO A 25 -12.94 20.95 -46.47
C PRO A 25 -13.60 20.69 -45.11
N ASN A 26 -14.88 20.31 -45.10
CA ASN A 26 -15.64 19.98 -43.90
C ASN A 26 -15.49 18.52 -43.47
N GLN A 27 -14.89 17.66 -44.31
CA GLN A 27 -14.75 16.24 -44.02
C GLN A 27 -13.48 15.98 -43.21
N ARG A 28 -13.64 15.38 -42.02
CA ARG A 28 -12.51 14.99 -41.15
C ARG A 28 -12.02 13.59 -41.52
N LEU A 29 -10.70 13.44 -41.68
CA LEU A 29 -10.03 12.15 -41.87
C LEU A 29 -10.42 11.16 -40.76
N LYS A 30 -10.84 9.96 -41.15
CA LYS A 30 -11.09 8.84 -40.21
C LYS A 30 -9.95 7.84 -40.26
N LEU A 31 -9.47 7.43 -39.08
CA LEU A 31 -8.48 6.35 -38.98
C LEU A 31 -9.09 5.03 -39.46
N SER A 32 -8.32 4.26 -40.23
CA SER A 32 -8.70 2.90 -40.60
C SER A 32 -8.63 1.95 -39.41
N GLU A 33 -9.45 0.90 -39.43
CA GLU A 33 -9.41 -0.13 -38.42
C GLU A 33 -8.03 -0.79 -38.40
N PRO A 34 -7.39 -0.90 -37.22
CA PRO A 34 -6.06 -1.50 -37.12
C PRO A 34 -6.11 -2.96 -37.55
N LYS A 35 -5.35 -3.29 -38.60
CA LYS A 35 -5.26 -4.65 -39.16
C LYS A 35 -4.68 -5.65 -38.14
N VAL A 36 -3.97 -5.17 -37.14
CA VAL A 36 -3.42 -5.95 -36.03
C VAL A 36 -4.35 -5.86 -34.83
N ARG A 37 -5.20 -6.87 -34.64
CA ARG A 37 -5.91 -7.07 -33.36
C ARG A 37 -4.88 -7.50 -32.31
N VAL A 38 -4.54 -6.61 -31.40
CA VAL A 38 -3.77 -6.97 -30.20
C VAL A 38 -4.63 -7.97 -29.41
N PRO A 39 -4.15 -9.20 -29.14
CA PRO A 39 -4.89 -10.15 -28.35
C PRO A 39 -5.18 -9.55 -26.97
N GLU A 40 -6.44 -9.60 -26.54
CA GLU A 40 -6.77 -9.24 -25.15
C GLU A 40 -5.96 -10.14 -24.21
N THR A 41 -5.26 -9.52 -23.25
CA THR A 41 -4.54 -10.26 -22.21
C THR A 41 -5.52 -11.15 -21.46
N LYS A 42 -5.46 -12.46 -21.73
CA LYS A 42 -6.29 -13.46 -21.06
C LYS A 42 -6.10 -13.32 -19.54
N ARG A 43 -7.21 -13.24 -18.81
CA ARG A 43 -7.18 -13.27 -17.34
C ARG A 43 -6.48 -14.56 -16.91
N LYS A 44 -5.44 -14.44 -16.08
CA LYS A 44 -4.70 -15.60 -15.53
C LYS A 44 -5.72 -16.49 -14.81
N GLY A 45 -5.93 -17.71 -15.32
CA GLY A 45 -6.78 -18.70 -14.68
C GLY A 45 -6.17 -19.23 -13.37
N PRO A 46 -6.90 -20.06 -12.62
CA PRO A 46 -6.38 -20.70 -11.41
C PRO A 46 -5.07 -21.45 -11.72
N ARG A 47 -3.97 -21.05 -11.07
CA ARG A 47 -2.66 -21.70 -11.27
C ARG A 47 -2.63 -22.98 -10.45
N TYR A 48 -2.53 -24.12 -11.13
CA TYR A 48 -2.31 -25.40 -10.45
C TYR A 48 -0.93 -25.41 -9.79
N THR A 49 -0.86 -25.69 -8.50
CA THR A 49 0.41 -25.90 -7.81
C THR A 49 0.74 -27.40 -7.80
N PRO A 50 1.90 -27.81 -8.35
CA PRO A 50 2.30 -29.22 -8.38
C PRO A 50 2.44 -29.79 -6.97
N LEU A 51 2.26 -31.10 -6.82
CA LEU A 51 2.24 -31.80 -5.53
C LEU A 51 3.47 -31.49 -4.66
N SER A 52 4.66 -31.44 -5.28
CA SER A 52 5.92 -31.12 -4.61
C SER A 52 5.90 -29.77 -3.89
N LYS A 53 5.18 -28.79 -4.44
CA LYS A 53 5.08 -27.43 -3.91
C LYS A 53 3.89 -27.23 -2.98
N ARG A 54 3.09 -28.28 -2.71
CA ARG A 54 1.91 -28.17 -1.82
C ARG A 54 2.28 -28.11 -0.34
N GLN A 55 3.37 -28.78 0.06
CA GLN A 55 3.89 -28.73 1.43
C GLN A 55 4.45 -27.35 1.78
N ASP A 56 4.87 -26.58 0.77
CA ASP A 56 5.37 -25.21 0.94
C ASP A 56 4.25 -24.17 1.08
N ARG A 57 3.00 -24.52 0.73
CA ARG A 57 1.86 -23.58 0.80
C ARG A 57 1.54 -23.16 2.24
N PRO A 58 1.46 -24.07 3.23
CA PRO A 58 1.28 -23.67 4.63
C PRO A 58 2.38 -22.74 5.15
N ASN A 59 3.63 -22.99 4.77
CA ASN A 59 4.78 -22.16 5.11
C ASN A 59 4.68 -20.75 4.53
N ALA A 60 4.25 -20.64 3.26
CA ALA A 60 3.97 -19.39 2.58
C ALA A 60 2.83 -18.59 3.21
N ILE A 61 1.74 -19.27 3.58
CA ILE A 61 0.59 -18.62 4.24
C ILE A 61 1.00 -18.09 5.60
N LEU A 62 1.76 -18.86 6.38
CA LEU A 62 2.26 -18.42 7.68
C LEU A 62 3.13 -17.17 7.55
N TRP A 63 4.00 -17.12 6.53
CA TRP A 63 4.81 -15.94 6.25
C TRP A 63 3.97 -14.72 5.87
N LEU A 64 2.97 -14.89 5.00
CA LEU A 64 2.08 -13.80 4.59
C LEU A 64 1.28 -13.25 5.77
N VAL A 65 0.70 -14.12 6.60
CA VAL A 65 -0.07 -13.71 7.78
C VAL A 65 0.82 -12.98 8.79
N ARG A 66 2.09 -13.38 8.92
CA ARG A 66 3.03 -12.78 9.88
C ARG A 66 3.61 -11.44 9.40
N ASN A 67 4.00 -11.32 8.13
CA ASN A 67 4.69 -10.13 7.62
C ASN A 67 3.74 -9.12 6.97
N HIS A 68 2.59 -9.57 6.44
CA HIS A 68 1.61 -8.73 5.77
C HIS A 68 0.21 -8.93 6.36
N PRO A 69 -0.04 -8.46 7.61
CA PRO A 69 -1.36 -8.54 8.23
C PRO A 69 -2.43 -7.73 7.49
N GLU A 70 -2.01 -6.78 6.65
CA GLU A 70 -2.88 -5.97 5.79
C GLU A 70 -3.61 -6.81 4.72
N LEU A 71 -3.04 -7.96 4.33
CA LEU A 71 -3.60 -8.82 3.29
C LEU A 71 -4.85 -9.56 3.79
N LYS A 72 -5.95 -9.41 3.05
CA LYS A 72 -7.20 -10.15 3.28
C LYS A 72 -7.07 -11.60 2.83
N ASP A 73 -7.81 -12.53 3.42
CA ASP A 73 -7.74 -13.96 3.05
C ASP A 73 -8.09 -14.22 1.58
N ALA A 74 -8.96 -13.38 0.99
CA ALA A 74 -9.27 -13.44 -0.45
C ALA A 74 -8.05 -13.14 -1.33
N GLN A 75 -7.16 -12.28 -0.85
CA GLN A 75 -5.92 -11.90 -1.53
C GLN A 75 -4.88 -13.01 -1.40
N ILE A 76 -4.69 -13.54 -0.19
CA ILE A 76 -3.79 -14.68 0.08
C ILE A 76 -4.21 -15.92 -0.72
N SER A 77 -5.52 -16.20 -0.81
CA SER A 77 -6.07 -17.31 -1.61
C SER A 77 -5.72 -17.18 -3.10
N ARG A 78 -5.71 -15.95 -3.65
CA ARG A 78 -5.35 -15.67 -5.04
C ARG A 78 -3.84 -15.82 -5.31
N LEU A 79 -3.00 -15.40 -4.36
CA LEU A 79 -1.54 -15.47 -4.48
C LEU A 79 -1.01 -16.91 -4.38
N VAL A 80 -1.45 -17.66 -3.38
CA VAL A 80 -0.94 -19.01 -3.07
C VAL A 80 -1.76 -20.12 -3.76
N GLY A 81 -3.00 -19.82 -4.16
CA GLY A 81 -3.92 -20.80 -4.75
C GLY A 81 -4.48 -21.80 -3.74
N THR A 82 -4.65 -21.37 -2.49
CA THR A 82 -5.20 -22.18 -1.38
C THR A 82 -6.65 -21.79 -1.06
N THR A 83 -7.33 -22.58 -0.23
CA THR A 83 -8.69 -22.26 0.25
C THR A 83 -8.66 -21.36 1.49
N LYS A 84 -9.72 -20.57 1.67
CA LYS A 84 -9.88 -19.69 2.85
C LYS A 84 -9.89 -20.46 4.16
N ALA A 85 -10.54 -21.62 4.20
CA ALA A 85 -10.57 -22.50 5.37
C ALA A 85 -9.16 -22.93 5.82
N THR A 86 -8.26 -23.23 4.87
CA THR A 86 -6.87 -23.57 5.20
C THR A 86 -6.09 -22.36 5.72
N ILE A 87 -6.36 -21.15 5.21
CA ILE A 87 -5.73 -19.91 5.70
C ILE A 87 -6.14 -19.66 7.17
N GLU A 88 -7.43 -19.80 7.47
CA GLU A 88 -7.97 -19.64 8.81
C GLU A 88 -7.39 -20.69 9.79
N GLN A 89 -7.32 -21.96 9.39
CA GLN A 89 -6.66 -23.00 10.19
C GLN A 89 -5.20 -22.69 10.51
N ILE A 90 -4.46 -22.06 9.59
CA ILE A 90 -3.07 -21.68 9.84
C ILE A 90 -2.99 -20.47 10.77
N ARG A 91 -3.88 -19.49 10.61
CA ARG A 91 -4.00 -18.32 11.50
C ARG A 91 -4.32 -18.74 12.93
N GLU A 92 -5.23 -19.69 13.10
CA GLU A 92 -5.64 -20.26 14.39
C GLU A 92 -4.69 -21.37 14.88
N ARG A 93 -3.65 -21.73 14.12
CA ARG A 93 -2.74 -22.87 14.39
C ARG A 93 -3.45 -24.23 14.58
N LYS A 94 -4.62 -24.40 13.97
CA LYS A 94 -5.40 -25.67 13.93
C LYS A 94 -5.06 -26.56 12.74
N HIS A 95 -4.11 -26.17 11.89
CA HIS A 95 -3.64 -27.02 10.80
C HIS A 95 -2.94 -28.26 11.37
N TRP A 96 -3.15 -29.44 10.77
CA TRP A 96 -2.60 -30.71 11.25
C TRP A 96 -1.07 -30.68 11.44
N ASN A 97 -0.36 -29.86 10.67
CA ASN A 97 1.10 -29.70 10.74
C ASN A 97 1.55 -28.37 11.39
N ALA A 98 0.69 -27.70 12.17
CA ALA A 98 0.97 -26.35 12.69
C ALA A 98 2.27 -26.23 13.49
N ALA A 99 2.70 -27.30 14.17
CA ALA A 99 3.90 -27.32 14.98
C ALA A 99 5.21 -27.25 14.18
N ASN A 100 5.24 -27.77 12.94
CA ASN A 100 6.45 -27.83 12.12
C ASN A 100 6.48 -26.78 11.00
N LEU A 101 5.55 -25.84 10.99
CA LEU A 101 5.50 -24.80 9.96
C LEU A 101 6.64 -23.79 10.14
N VAL A 102 7.33 -23.49 9.04
CA VAL A 102 8.38 -22.47 9.00
C VAL A 102 7.91 -21.34 8.10
N PRO A 103 7.89 -20.07 8.56
CA PRO A 103 7.50 -18.96 7.70
C PRO A 103 8.53 -18.77 6.58
N MET A 104 8.13 -19.06 5.34
CA MET A 104 8.94 -18.92 4.13
C MET A 104 8.24 -18.01 3.12
N ASP A 105 9.00 -17.18 2.40
CA ASP A 105 8.45 -16.21 1.45
C ASP A 105 7.83 -16.89 0.21
N PRO A 106 6.55 -16.64 -0.13
CA PRO A 106 5.90 -17.21 -1.32
C PRO A 106 6.58 -16.88 -2.66
N VAL A 107 7.33 -15.79 -2.77
CA VAL A 107 8.07 -15.43 -3.99
C VAL A 107 9.28 -16.35 -4.15
N THR A 108 10.04 -16.56 -3.07
CA THR A 108 11.19 -17.49 -3.07
C THR A 108 10.78 -18.93 -3.35
N LEU A 109 9.58 -19.32 -2.89
CA LEU A 109 9.00 -20.64 -3.15
C LEU A 109 8.47 -20.81 -4.58
N GLY A 110 8.33 -19.71 -5.32
CA GLY A 110 7.82 -19.65 -6.70
C GLY A 110 6.30 -19.78 -6.80
N LEU A 111 5.56 -19.49 -5.72
CA LEU A 111 4.10 -19.57 -5.67
C LEU A 111 3.46 -18.31 -6.28
N CYS A 112 3.98 -17.13 -5.93
CA CYS A 112 3.61 -15.85 -6.53
C CYS A 112 4.82 -15.18 -7.20
N SER A 113 4.56 -14.20 -8.06
CA SER A 113 5.62 -13.30 -8.54
C SER A 113 5.73 -12.08 -7.63
N GLN A 114 6.90 -11.45 -7.59
CA GLN A 114 7.10 -10.20 -6.83
C GLN A 114 6.06 -9.14 -7.21
N ILE A 115 5.79 -9.00 -8.51
CA ILE A 115 4.82 -8.05 -9.05
C ILE A 115 3.41 -8.35 -8.51
N ASP A 116 3.00 -9.62 -8.51
CA ASP A 116 1.67 -10.00 -8.02
C ASP A 116 1.53 -9.72 -6.50
N LEU A 117 2.60 -9.95 -5.73
CA LEU A 117 2.63 -9.65 -4.29
C LEU A 117 2.50 -8.15 -4.04
N ASP A 118 3.33 -7.34 -4.70
CA ASP A 118 3.36 -5.88 -4.53
C ASP A 118 2.01 -5.25 -4.91
N ILE A 119 1.40 -5.70 -6.01
CA ILE A 119 0.06 -5.24 -6.44
C ILE A 119 -0.99 -5.51 -5.35
N GLU A 120 -0.94 -6.69 -4.73
CA GLU A 120 -1.96 -7.08 -3.76
C GLU A 120 -1.77 -6.38 -2.42
N VAL A 121 -0.52 -6.14 -2.00
CA VAL A 121 -0.18 -5.30 -0.84
C VAL A 121 -0.62 -3.85 -1.06
N GLN A 122 -0.37 -3.29 -2.26
CA GLN A 122 -0.86 -1.96 -2.61
C GLN A 122 -2.39 -1.88 -2.62
N ARG A 123 -3.09 -2.93 -3.09
CA ARG A 123 -4.55 -2.98 -3.03
C ARG A 123 -5.09 -3.10 -1.62
N ALA A 124 -4.40 -3.86 -0.77
CA ALA A 124 -4.75 -4.05 0.63
C ALA A 124 -4.62 -2.74 1.43
N SER A 125 -3.46 -2.08 1.31
CA SER A 125 -3.18 -0.79 1.95
C SER A 125 -4.15 0.31 1.50
N LYS A 126 -4.51 0.35 0.21
CA LYS A 126 -5.49 1.32 -0.31
C LYS A 126 -6.92 1.08 0.15
N GLY A 127 -7.24 -0.17 0.52
CA GLY A 127 -8.54 -0.56 1.07
C GLY A 127 -8.64 -0.36 2.58
N LEU A 128 -7.53 -0.04 3.25
CA LEU A 128 -7.52 0.41 4.63
C LEU A 128 -7.78 1.93 4.59
N THR A 129 -9.00 2.35 4.90
CA THR A 129 -9.21 3.74 5.31
C THR A 129 -8.22 4.01 6.44
N PRO A 130 -7.39 5.07 6.37
CA PRO A 130 -6.44 5.34 7.44
C PRO A 130 -7.21 5.34 8.75
N SER A 131 -6.89 4.40 9.64
CA SER A 131 -7.45 4.39 10.98
C SER A 131 -7.21 5.78 11.55
N ALA A 132 -8.25 6.39 12.13
CA ALA A 132 -8.15 7.70 12.74
C ALA A 132 -6.88 7.73 13.62
N PRO A 133 -6.01 8.75 13.47
CA PRO A 133 -4.73 8.79 14.16
C PRO A 133 -5.00 8.65 15.65
N THR A 134 -4.63 7.49 16.19
CA THR A 134 -4.74 7.20 17.62
C THR A 134 -3.39 7.59 18.22
N GLY A 135 -3.20 8.89 18.42
CA GLY A 135 -1.97 9.49 18.94
C GLY A 135 -1.95 11.00 18.74
N ASP A 136 -1.05 11.70 19.43
CA ASP A 136 -0.75 13.15 19.35
C ASP A 136 -0.32 13.55 17.93
N THR A 137 -1.26 13.48 17.00
CA THR A 137 -1.11 13.98 15.65
C THR A 137 -1.85 15.31 15.60
N LEU A 138 -1.25 16.27 14.93
CA LEU A 138 -1.85 17.59 14.76
C LEU A 138 -3.26 17.44 14.18
N LEU A 139 -4.17 18.25 14.69
CA LEU A 139 -5.56 18.30 14.23
C LEU A 139 -5.58 18.50 12.70
N PRO A 140 -6.49 17.83 11.96
CA PRO A 140 -6.61 18.02 10.52
C PRO A 140 -6.78 19.50 10.16
N ALA A 141 -6.12 19.94 9.08
CA ALA A 141 -6.11 21.35 8.64
C ALA A 141 -7.51 21.97 8.49
N ALA A 142 -8.53 21.17 8.14
CA ALA A 142 -9.91 21.61 8.04
C ALA A 142 -10.54 22.03 9.39
N MET A 143 -9.98 21.58 10.52
CA MET A 143 -10.46 21.91 11.87
C MET A 143 -9.77 23.16 12.43
N THR A 144 -8.54 23.46 11.98
CA THR A 144 -7.77 24.63 12.43
C THR A 144 -8.07 25.90 11.65
N GLU A 145 -8.67 25.81 10.45
CA GLU A 145 -9.00 26.97 9.61
C GLU A 145 -10.09 27.89 10.22
N ARG A 146 -10.86 27.41 11.20
CA ARG A 146 -11.93 28.17 11.87
C ARG A 146 -11.58 28.68 13.26
N LEU A 147 -10.34 28.48 13.74
CA LEU A 147 -9.90 29.12 14.97
C LEU A 147 -9.65 30.60 14.69
N THR A 148 -10.58 31.45 15.08
CA THR A 148 -10.31 32.88 15.24
C THR A 148 -9.27 33.03 16.36
N PRO A 149 -8.19 33.80 16.16
CA PRO A 149 -7.25 34.05 17.24
C PRO A 149 -8.00 34.82 18.33
N GLU A 150 -8.19 34.18 19.49
CA GLU A 150 -8.69 34.85 20.68
C GLU A 150 -7.78 36.06 20.94
N ALA A 151 -8.35 37.27 20.95
CA ALA A 151 -7.62 38.49 21.21
C ALA A 151 -6.76 38.32 22.46
N GLU A 152 -5.50 38.77 22.37
CA GLU A 152 -4.51 38.69 23.43
C GLU A 152 -5.13 39.13 24.76
N ARG A 153 -5.35 38.17 25.68
CA ARG A 153 -5.50 38.52 27.08
C ARG A 153 -4.19 39.20 27.45
N SER A 154 -4.27 40.47 27.82
CA SER A 154 -3.15 41.22 28.40
C SER A 154 -2.49 40.33 29.44
N ARG A 155 -1.31 39.81 29.11
CA ARG A 155 -0.43 39.22 30.11
C ARG A 155 -0.03 40.40 30.97
N ASP A 156 -0.47 40.41 32.22
CA ASP A 156 0.11 41.29 33.22
C ASP A 156 1.62 40.98 33.24
N GLU A 157 2.43 41.92 32.75
CA GLU A 157 3.87 41.77 32.49
C GLU A 157 4.73 41.85 33.77
N ASP A 158 4.14 41.87 34.98
CA ASP A 158 4.88 42.20 36.21
C ASP A 158 4.76 41.16 37.34
N GLU A 159 4.85 39.86 37.04
CA GLU A 159 5.49 38.94 37.99
C GLU A 159 6.87 38.60 37.46
N GLU A 160 7.85 39.43 37.81
CA GLU A 160 9.28 39.12 37.67
C GLU A 160 9.51 37.73 38.27
N LEU A 161 9.66 36.75 37.38
CA LEU A 161 10.00 35.38 37.72
C LEU A 161 11.38 35.38 38.40
N ASP A 162 11.41 35.39 39.74
CA ASP A 162 12.65 35.33 40.50
C ASP A 162 13.35 33.99 40.25
N ALA A 163 14.44 34.02 39.51
CA ALA A 163 15.24 32.86 39.16
C ALA A 163 15.67 32.07 40.41
N ASN A 164 15.91 32.73 41.55
CA ASN A 164 16.34 32.06 42.77
C ASN A 164 15.25 31.13 43.34
N ALA A 165 13.97 31.50 43.21
CA ALA A 165 12.86 30.66 43.67
C ALA A 165 12.71 29.38 42.81
N ILE A 166 12.99 29.48 41.51
CA ILE A 166 12.96 28.34 40.58
C ILE A 166 14.11 27.39 40.86
N PHE A 167 15.33 27.92 41.08
CA PHE A 167 16.50 27.09 41.44
C PHE A 167 16.37 26.45 42.83
N ALA A 168 15.76 27.13 43.81
CA ALA A 168 15.51 26.55 45.12
C ALA A 168 14.55 25.34 45.04
N LYS A 169 13.44 25.46 44.29
CA LYS A 169 12.50 24.35 44.07
C LYS A 169 13.15 23.16 43.35
N LEU A 170 14.04 23.42 42.41
CA LEU A 170 14.74 22.35 41.68
C LEU A 170 15.76 21.62 42.58
N SER A 171 16.45 22.34 43.47
CA SER A 171 17.40 21.73 44.42
C SER A 171 16.69 20.88 45.48
N ALA A 172 15.55 21.34 46.00
CA ALA A 172 14.74 20.60 46.98
C ALA A 172 14.15 19.30 46.40
N LEU A 173 13.87 19.28 45.09
CA LEU A 173 13.39 18.08 44.41
C LEU A 173 14.52 17.04 44.21
N LYS A 174 15.78 17.50 44.08
CA LYS A 174 16.94 16.60 43.91
C LYS A 174 17.41 15.97 45.22
N SER A 175 17.22 16.62 46.36
CA SER A 175 17.57 16.08 47.69
C SER A 175 16.59 15.02 48.23
N SER A 176 15.46 14.78 47.54
CA SER A 176 14.43 13.81 47.98
C SER A 176 14.62 12.39 47.41
N THR A 177 15.73 12.11 46.71
CA THR A 177 16.06 10.75 46.24
C THR A 177 16.89 10.07 47.33
N PRO A 178 16.39 9.04 48.04
CA PRO A 178 17.21 8.30 48.98
C PRO A 178 18.18 7.39 48.21
N ASP A 179 19.48 7.61 48.41
CA ASP A 179 20.53 6.66 48.03
C ASP A 179 20.31 5.36 48.83
N THR A 180 19.88 4.30 48.15
CA THR A 180 20.01 2.92 48.63
C THR A 180 21.39 2.40 48.26
N ASP A 181 22.35 2.56 49.16
CA ASP A 181 23.56 1.74 49.28
C ASP A 181 23.45 0.95 50.58
N ASP A 182 23.39 -0.39 50.48
CA ASP A 182 24.13 -1.35 51.32
C ASP A 182 23.77 -2.82 50.94
N GLU A 183 24.83 -3.62 50.72
CA GLU A 183 24.99 -5.10 50.54
C GLU A 183 24.45 -5.84 49.30
#